data_AF-A0A354PC72-F1
#
_entry.id   AF-A0A354PC72-F1
#
_cell.length_a   1.000
_cell.length_b   1.000
_cell.length_c   1.000
_cell.angle_alpha   90.00
_cell.angle_beta   90.00
_cell.angle_gamma   90.00
#
_symmetry.space_group_name_H-M   'P 1'
#
loop_
_entity.id
_entity.type
_entity.pdbx_description
1 polymer ?
#
loop_
_entity_poly.entity_id
_entity_poly.type
_entity_poly.pdbx_seq_one_letter_code
_entity_poly.pdbx_strand_id
1 'polypeptide(L)'
;MYHIMPQRFTSFPSIEPLSGSTEVLYRIYLEIAASDHRCRIQALYGKQAPPTGHTPYRPLPMSHFVDRFESAKGLPNGEVLFRKQMARLARVYGIDCVAVVAGRVAA
;
A
#
# COMPACT_ATOMS: atom_id res chain seq x y z
N MET A 1 -21.75 -39.51 3.07
CA MET A 1 -22.22 -38.19 3.55
C MET A 1 -20.99 -37.42 3.98
N TYR A 2 -20.50 -36.48 3.17
CA TYR A 2 -19.23 -35.80 3.45
C TYR A 2 -19.48 -34.66 4.45
N HIS A 3 -18.86 -34.76 5.63
CA HIS A 3 -18.84 -33.68 6.62
C HIS A 3 -17.91 -32.57 6.11
N ILE A 4 -18.51 -31.47 5.64
CA ILE A 4 -17.79 -30.23 5.36
C ILE A 4 -17.43 -29.63 6.72
N MET A 5 -16.16 -29.75 7.11
CA MET A 5 -15.61 -29.01 8.24
C MET A 5 -15.68 -27.51 7.94
N PRO A 6 -16.20 -26.66 8.85
CA PRO A 6 -16.09 -25.22 8.70
C PRO A 6 -14.61 -24.86 8.78
N GLN A 7 -14.07 -24.39 7.66
CA GLN A 7 -12.76 -23.76 7.59
C GLN A 7 -12.71 -22.71 8.70
N ARG A 8 -11.78 -22.87 9.64
CA ARG A 8 -11.46 -21.87 10.65
C ARG A 8 -11.16 -20.58 9.89
N PHE A 9 -12.08 -19.62 9.92
CA PHE A 9 -11.76 -18.23 9.63
C PHE A 9 -10.71 -17.83 10.65
N THR A 10 -9.45 -17.91 10.24
CA THR A 10 -8.36 -17.29 10.98
C THR A 10 -8.76 -15.83 11.15
N SER A 11 -8.96 -15.41 12.40
CA SER A 11 -9.24 -14.02 12.72
C SER A 11 -8.04 -13.22 12.23
N PHE A 12 -8.18 -12.61 11.06
CA PHE A 12 -7.19 -11.65 10.59
C PHE A 12 -7.23 -10.51 11.61
N PRO A 13 -6.11 -10.18 12.28
CA PRO A 13 -6.09 -9.07 13.22
C PRO A 13 -6.63 -7.82 12.51
N SER A 14 -7.55 -7.11 13.16
CA SER A 14 -8.16 -5.91 12.61
C SER A 14 -7.08 -4.94 12.19
N ILE A 15 -7.15 -4.48 10.94
CA ILE A 15 -6.23 -3.47 10.42
C ILE A 15 -6.84 -2.12 10.78
N GLU A 16 -6.21 -1.44 11.73
CA GLU A 16 -6.59 -0.09 12.10
C GLU A 16 -6.28 0.90 10.97
N PRO A 17 -7.14 1.91 10.76
CA PRO A 17 -6.90 2.93 9.74
C PRO A 17 -5.66 3.76 10.10
N LEU A 18 -4.83 4.06 9.10
CA LEU A 18 -3.71 5.01 9.28
C LEU A 18 -4.23 6.40 9.65
N SER A 19 -3.68 6.99 10.71
CA SER A 19 -3.89 8.39 11.07
C SER A 19 -2.87 9.30 10.37
N GLY A 20 -3.14 10.60 10.35
CA GLY A 20 -2.22 11.62 9.80
C GLY A 20 -2.79 12.39 8.61
N SER A 21 -2.04 13.42 8.20
CA SER A 21 -2.36 14.28 7.07
C SER A 21 -2.23 13.56 5.73
N THR A 22 -2.81 14.13 4.68
CA THR A 22 -2.72 13.58 3.31
C THR A 22 -1.26 13.46 2.82
N GLU A 23 -0.37 14.37 3.24
CA GLU A 23 1.07 14.27 2.95
C GLU A 23 1.74 13.07 3.61
N VAL A 24 1.40 12.79 4.87
CA VAL A 24 1.89 11.59 5.57
C VAL A 24 1.41 10.34 4.86
N LEU A 25 0.12 10.28 4.50
CA LEU A 25 -0.43 9.19 3.72
C LEU A 25 0.29 9.05 2.38
N TYR A 26 0.57 10.15 1.70
CA TYR A 26 1.28 10.12 0.42
C TYR A 26 2.70 9.55 0.54
N ARG A 27 3.45 9.92 1.59
CA ARG A 27 4.78 9.34 1.84
C ARG A 27 4.70 7.81 2.04
N ILE A 28 3.73 7.35 2.82
CA ILE A 28 3.49 5.91 3.02
C ILE A 28 3.12 5.23 1.69
N TYR A 29 2.28 5.89 0.87
CA TYR A 29 1.93 5.42 -0.47
C TYR A 29 3.17 5.25 -1.37
N LEU A 30 4.11 6.20 -1.35
CA LEU A 30 5.32 6.12 -2.15
C LEU A 30 6.15 4.89 -1.78
N GLU A 31 6.34 4.62 -0.49
CA GLU A 31 7.07 3.44 0.00
C GLU A 31 6.40 2.12 -0.39
N ILE A 32 5.07 2.06 -0.30
CA ILE A 32 4.28 0.92 -0.77
C ILE A 32 4.49 0.74 -2.28
N ALA A 33 4.35 1.80 -3.07
CA ALA A 33 4.47 1.74 -4.53
C ALA A 33 5.88 1.34 -4.96
N ALA A 34 6.92 1.84 -4.29
CA ALA A 34 8.31 1.49 -4.55
C ALA A 34 8.58 0.02 -4.22
N SER A 35 8.10 -0.46 -3.09
CA SER A 35 8.24 -1.87 -2.68
C SER A 35 7.50 -2.82 -3.63
N ASP A 36 6.26 -2.49 -3.99
CA ASP A 36 5.50 -3.25 -4.98
C ASP A 36 6.22 -3.31 -6.34
N HIS A 37 6.74 -2.18 -6.81
CA HIS A 37 7.51 -2.14 -8.05
C HIS A 37 8.75 -3.03 -7.97
N ARG A 38 9.54 -2.94 -6.89
CA ARG A 38 10.71 -3.81 -6.68
C ARG A 38 10.32 -5.28 -6.68
N CYS A 39 9.25 -5.66 -5.98
CA CYS A 39 8.74 -7.03 -5.99
C CYS A 39 8.36 -7.50 -7.40
N ARG A 40 7.69 -6.65 -8.19
CA ARG A 40 7.34 -6.97 -9.58
C ARG A 40 8.56 -7.13 -10.48
N ILE A 41 9.54 -6.24 -10.37
CA ILE A 41 10.80 -6.34 -11.12
C ILE A 41 11.50 -7.66 -10.79
N GLN A 42 11.64 -7.97 -9.50
CA GLN A 42 12.27 -9.20 -9.05
C GLN A 42 11.50 -10.45 -9.48
N ALA A 43 10.17 -10.43 -9.46
CA ALA A 43 9.36 -11.55 -9.90
C ALA A 43 9.49 -11.82 -11.41
N LEU A 44 9.60 -10.76 -12.22
CA LEU A 44 9.68 -10.88 -13.68
C LEU A 44 11.09 -11.18 -14.19
N TYR A 45 12.11 -10.54 -13.60
CA TYR A 45 13.48 -10.56 -14.12
C TYR A 45 14.48 -11.23 -13.16
N GLY A 46 14.05 -11.61 -11.95
CA GLY A 46 14.91 -12.22 -10.95
C GLY A 46 16.03 -11.28 -10.54
N LYS A 47 17.28 -11.70 -10.77
CA LYS A 47 18.49 -10.92 -10.51
C LYS A 47 18.98 -10.12 -11.73
N GLN A 48 18.34 -10.29 -12.88
CA GLN A 48 18.73 -9.59 -14.11
C GLN A 48 18.11 -8.20 -14.14
N ALA A 49 18.80 -7.26 -14.77
CA ALA A 49 18.25 -5.93 -15.00
C ALA A 49 17.06 -6.01 -15.98
N PRO A 50 16.02 -5.16 -15.83
CA PRO A 50 14.95 -5.06 -16.80
C PRO A 50 15.49 -4.73 -18.20
N PRO A 51 14.92 -5.30 -19.27
CA PRO A 51 15.36 -5.02 -20.63
C PRO A 51 15.11 -3.56 -21.02
N THR A 52 15.86 -3.08 -22.01
CA THR A 52 15.65 -1.75 -22.60
C THR A 52 14.20 -1.60 -23.07
N GLY A 53 13.55 -0.50 -22.68
CA GLY A 53 12.13 -0.26 -22.96
C GLY A 53 11.17 -0.72 -21.86
N HIS A 54 11.66 -1.30 -20.76
CA HIS A 54 10.83 -1.54 -19.58
C HIS A 54 10.28 -0.22 -19.01
N THR A 55 9.00 -0.21 -18.66
CA THR A 55 8.33 0.97 -18.10
C THR A 55 8.95 1.34 -16.74
N PRO A 56 9.51 2.56 -16.58
CA PRO A 56 10.15 2.94 -15.33
C PRO A 56 9.13 3.07 -14.20
N TYR A 57 9.62 3.03 -12.96
CA TYR A 57 8.84 3.38 -11.79
C TYR A 57 8.25 4.78 -11.94
N ARG A 58 6.91 4.87 -11.92
CA ARG A 58 6.15 6.11 -12.07
C ARG A 58 4.97 6.10 -11.09
N PRO A 59 5.18 6.52 -9.82
CA PRO A 59 4.09 6.60 -8.85
C PRO A 59 3.13 7.74 -9.22
N LEU A 60 1.95 7.73 -8.59
CA LEU A 60 1.00 8.83 -8.72
C LEU A 60 1.62 10.12 -8.17
N PRO A 61 1.50 11.26 -8.86
CA PRO A 61 1.88 12.54 -8.29
C PRO A 61 0.96 12.91 -7.13
N MET A 62 1.47 13.75 -6.22
CA MET A 62 0.75 14.15 -4.99
C MET A 62 -0.64 14.72 -5.30
N SER A 63 -0.78 15.57 -6.32
CA SER A 63 -2.08 16.13 -6.72
C SER A 63 -3.12 15.04 -7.00
N HIS A 64 -2.77 14.06 -7.84
CA HIS A 64 -3.69 12.96 -8.18
C HIS A 64 -3.95 12.03 -6.99
N PHE A 65 -2.99 11.89 -6.07
CA PHE A 65 -3.22 11.16 -4.82
C PHE A 65 -4.24 11.88 -3.93
N VAL A 66 -4.10 13.20 -3.78
CA VAL A 66 -5.05 14.05 -3.05
C VAL A 66 -6.43 13.95 -3.67
N ASP A 67 -6.55 14.06 -5.00
CA ASP A 67 -7.84 13.97 -5.70
C ASP A 67 -8.55 12.63 -5.42
N ARG A 68 -7.79 11.53 -5.42
CA ARG A 68 -8.33 10.20 -5.06
C ARG A 68 -8.75 10.12 -3.60
N PHE A 69 -7.98 10.69 -2.69
CA PHE A 69 -8.29 10.69 -1.27
C PHE A 69 -9.54 11.53 -0.97
N GLU A 70 -9.66 12.72 -1.57
CA GLU A 70 -10.85 13.57 -1.44
C GLU A 70 -12.08 12.94 -2.10
N SER A 71 -11.90 12.26 -3.24
CA SER A 71 -12.99 11.49 -3.86
C SER A 71 -13.47 10.36 -2.94
N ALA A 72 -12.56 9.68 -2.24
CA ALA A 72 -12.92 8.64 -1.28
C ALA A 72 -13.68 9.20 -0.06
N LYS A 73 -13.33 10.41 0.40
CA LYS A 73 -14.07 11.09 1.49
C LYS A 73 -15.52 11.39 1.13
N GLY A 74 -15.84 11.56 -0.15
CA GLY A 74 -17.21 11.75 -0.63
C GLY A 74 -18.10 10.52 -0.54
N LEU A 75 -17.55 9.33 -0.26
CA LEU A 75 -18.29 8.08 -0.15
C LEU A 75 -18.57 7.72 1.32
N PRO A 76 -19.69 7.02 1.63
CA PRO A 76 -19.93 6.50 2.97
C PRO A 76 -18.77 5.64 3.47
N ASN A 77 -18.14 6.05 4.58
CA ASN A 77 -16.93 5.43 5.16
C ASN A 77 -15.70 5.37 4.25
N GLY A 78 -15.70 6.04 3.10
CA GLY A 78 -14.65 5.87 2.09
C GLY A 78 -13.27 6.31 2.56
N GLU A 79 -13.18 7.37 3.38
CA GLU A 79 -11.92 7.76 4.03
C GLU A 79 -11.34 6.65 4.91
N VAL A 80 -12.17 6.07 5.78
CA VAL A 80 -11.76 5.02 6.72
C VAL A 80 -11.30 3.79 5.94
N LEU A 81 -12.04 3.40 4.90
CA LEU A 81 -11.68 2.28 4.04
C LEU A 81 -10.38 2.53 3.28
N PHE A 82 -10.18 3.74 2.75
CA PHE A 82 -8.94 4.13 2.08
C PHE A 82 -7.74 4.00 3.04
N ARG A 83 -7.85 4.54 4.26
CA ARG A 83 -6.81 4.48 5.29
C ARG A 83 -6.53 3.04 5.73
N LYS A 84 -7.56 2.20 5.90
CA LYS A 84 -7.40 0.76 6.22
C LYS A 84 -6.72 0.01 5.08
N GLN A 85 -7.09 0.30 3.84
CA GLN A 85 -6.46 -0.32 2.68
C GLN A 85 -4.97 0.03 2.62
N MET A 86 -4.60 1.28 2.89
CA MET A 86 -3.20 1.67 2.97
C MET A 86 -2.45 0.99 4.12
N ALA A 87 -3.05 0.93 5.32
CA ALA A 87 -2.47 0.18 6.45
C ALA A 87 -2.22 -1.29 6.08
N ARG A 88 -3.17 -1.90 5.37
CA ARG A 88 -3.04 -3.28 4.89
C ARG A 88 -1.87 -3.44 3.92
N LEU A 89 -1.78 -2.55 2.93
CA LEU A 89 -0.69 -2.61 1.95
C LEU A 89 0.67 -2.36 2.60
N ALA A 90 0.78 -1.36 3.48
CA ALA A 90 1.99 -1.11 4.25
C ALA A 90 2.45 -2.37 4.99
N ARG A 91 1.52 -3.06 5.67
CA ARG A 91 1.82 -4.33 6.35
C ARG A 91 2.27 -5.43 5.38
N VAL A 92 1.61 -5.58 4.23
CA VAL A 92 1.97 -6.61 3.22
C VAL A 92 3.40 -6.42 2.72
N TYR A 93 3.83 -5.18 2.50
CA TYR A 93 5.18 -4.85 2.04
C TYR A 93 6.18 -4.58 3.17
N GLY A 94 5.80 -4.77 4.44
CA GLY A 94 6.68 -4.58 5.59
C GLY A 94 7.11 -3.13 5.84
N ILE A 95 6.29 -2.14 5.44
CA ILE A 95 6.58 -0.72 5.60
C ILE A 95 6.33 -0.27 7.05
N ASP A 96 7.38 0.24 7.70
CA ASP A 96 7.26 0.92 9.01
C ASP A 96 6.71 2.34 8.83
N CYS A 97 5.41 2.48 9.02
CA CYS A 97 4.72 3.77 8.88
C CYS A 97 5.23 4.83 9.87
N VAL A 98 5.70 4.43 11.07
CA VAL A 98 6.22 5.38 12.08
C VAL A 98 7.56 5.94 11.62
N ALA A 99 8.43 5.09 11.08
CA ALA A 99 9.70 5.53 10.51
C ALA A 99 9.51 6.46 9.31
N VAL A 100 8.53 6.18 8.44
CA VAL A 100 8.18 7.03 7.30
C VAL A 100 7.69 8.41 7.75
N VAL A 101 6.82 8.46 8.76
CA VAL A 101 6.32 9.72 9.35
C VAL A 101 7.47 10.53 9.93
N ALA A 102 8.40 9.88 10.64
CA ALA A 102 9.58 10.50 11.22
C ALA A 102 10.63 10.97 10.20
N GLY A 103 10.40 10.73 8.89
CA GLY A 103 11.33 11.09 7.82
C GLY A 103 12.62 10.26 7.82
N ARG A 104 12.61 9.08 8.47
CA ARG A 104 13.79 8.22 8.62
C ARG A 104 13.98 7.23 7.47
N VAL A 105 13.03 7.19 6.54
CA VAL A 105 13.12 6.37 5.33
C VAL A 105 13.39 7.31 4.16
N ALA A 106 14.56 7.14 3.54
CA ALA A 106 14.91 7.78 2.28
C ALA A 106 14.45 6.85 1.14
N ALA A 107 13.65 7.40 0.23
CA ALA A 107 13.20 6.73 -0.99
C ALA A 107 14.37 6.36 -1.90
#